data_AF-A0A7L3HS62-F1
#
_entry.id   AF-A0A7L3HS62-F1
#
_cell.length_a   1.000
_cell.length_b   1.000
_cell.length_c   1.000
_cell.angle_alpha   90.00
_cell.angle_beta   90.00
_cell.angle_gamma   90.00
#
_symmetry.space_group_name_H-M   'P 1'
#
loop_
_entity.id
_entity.type
_entity.pdbx_description
1 polymer ?
#
loop_
_entity_poly.entity_id
_entity_poly.type
_entity_poly.pdbx_seq_one_letter_code
_entity_poly.pdbx_strand_id
1 'polypeptide(L)'
;QRARQMDEELSRRGSPIPKKRKGRPPGQSLSNDRGVSGMAAWKLKVSESVKRDGPKWDPSRLTETTTFVLGSRANKALGMGGTRGRLYIKHPHLFKYAADPQDKHWLTEQQHMRAIGGKMAYLLIEEDIRDLAASEDYRDSVDLRLEELKPFIPPAWMTEKMQKHMETLRRGGDVPPPEEPP
;
A
#
# COMPACT_ATOMS: atom_id res chain seq x y z
N GLN A 1 35.79 -64.83 19.35
CA GLN A 1 36.41 -64.41 20.62
C GLN A 1 36.73 -62.91 20.55
N ARG A 2 36.77 -62.29 21.72
CA ARG A 2 36.91 -60.86 22.02
C ARG A 2 38.13 -60.16 21.41
N ALA A 3 37.89 -58.89 21.05
CA ALA A 3 38.66 -57.66 21.35
C ALA A 3 40.11 -57.53 20.87
N ARG A 4 40.43 -56.32 20.35
CA ARG A 4 41.28 -55.33 21.05
C ARG A 4 41.23 -53.96 20.37
N GLN A 5 40.91 -52.96 21.20
CA GLN A 5 41.18 -51.53 21.00
C GLN A 5 42.67 -51.23 21.27
N MET A 6 43.05 -49.96 21.02
CA MET A 6 44.31 -49.22 21.33
C MET A 6 45.09 -48.87 20.05
N ASP A 7 45.57 -47.66 19.80
CA ASP A 7 45.60 -46.38 20.53
C ASP A 7 46.19 -45.28 19.60
N GLU A 8 46.12 -44.00 20.02
CA GLU A 8 47.02 -42.88 19.66
C GLU A 8 47.08 -42.37 18.19
N GLU A 9 47.38 -41.11 17.86
CA GLU A 9 47.39 -39.77 18.48
C GLU A 9 47.66 -38.78 17.32
N LEU A 10 47.33 -37.50 17.51
CA LEU A 10 47.96 -36.32 16.86
C LEU A 10 47.94 -36.15 15.32
N SER A 11 47.14 -35.20 14.85
CA SER A 11 47.67 -33.89 14.37
C SER A 11 46.63 -33.01 13.64
N ARG A 12 46.20 -31.96 14.36
CA ARG A 12 46.27 -30.54 13.97
C ARG A 12 45.96 -30.12 12.52
N ARG A 13 44.85 -29.36 12.38
CA ARG A 13 44.56 -28.14 11.55
C ARG A 13 43.11 -28.24 11.03
N GLY A 14 42.11 -27.42 11.35
CA GLY A 14 42.05 -26.05 11.88
C GLY A 14 41.47 -25.11 10.82
N SER A 15 40.15 -24.84 10.83
CA SER A 15 39.43 -23.72 10.16
C SER A 15 37.92 -23.75 10.48
N PRO A 16 37.18 -22.62 10.48
CA PRO A 16 36.65 -22.04 11.72
C PRO A 16 35.12 -22.09 11.89
N ILE A 17 34.71 -22.20 13.16
CA ILE A 17 33.32 -22.09 13.64
C ILE A 17 32.94 -20.60 13.76
N PRO A 18 31.80 -20.15 13.21
CA PRO A 18 31.27 -18.82 13.49
C PRO A 18 30.93 -18.68 14.98
N LYS A 19 31.67 -17.81 15.69
CA LYS A 19 31.46 -17.47 17.09
C LYS A 19 30.10 -16.76 17.27
N LYS A 20 29.12 -17.45 17.87
CA LYS A 20 27.94 -16.79 18.46
C LYS A 20 28.42 -15.94 19.65
N ARG A 21 28.40 -14.61 19.50
CA ARG A 21 28.61 -13.71 20.64
C ARG A 21 27.34 -13.67 21.51
N LYS A 22 27.56 -14.03 22.77
CA LYS A 22 26.71 -13.90 23.94
C LYS A 22 26.57 -12.41 24.31
N GLY A 23 25.36 -11.96 24.66
CA GLY A 23 25.16 -10.62 25.20
C GLY A 23 23.68 -10.20 25.30
N ARG A 24 22.91 -10.81 26.20
CA ARG A 24 21.75 -10.15 26.81
C ARG A 24 22.27 -9.54 28.13
N PRO A 25 22.19 -8.21 28.34
CA PRO A 25 22.43 -7.65 29.66
C PRO A 25 21.28 -8.03 30.62
N PRO A 26 21.58 -8.37 31.89
CA PRO A 26 20.57 -8.57 32.93
C PRO A 26 19.90 -7.24 33.30
N GLY A 27 18.63 -7.30 33.70
CA GLY A 27 17.80 -6.15 33.99
C GLY A 27 18.37 -5.20 35.05
N GLN A 28 18.15 -3.91 34.84
CA GLN A 28 18.18 -2.90 35.89
C GLN A 28 16.82 -2.23 35.94
N SER A 29 16.18 -2.40 37.09
CA SER A 29 15.02 -1.67 37.56
C SER A 29 15.39 -0.19 37.69
N LEU A 30 14.68 0.68 36.98
CA LEU A 30 14.61 2.10 37.28
C LEU A 30 13.15 2.44 37.50
N SER A 31 12.85 2.79 38.74
CA SER A 31 11.59 3.37 39.16
C SER A 31 11.33 4.62 38.31
N ASN A 32 10.16 4.69 37.65
CA ASN A 32 9.62 5.94 37.16
C ASN A 32 8.18 6.04 37.67
N ASP A 33 8.03 6.67 38.83
CA ASP A 33 6.79 7.33 39.22
C ASP A 33 6.87 8.76 38.70
N ARG A 34 6.20 9.02 37.56
CA ARG A 34 5.55 10.30 37.20
C ARG A 34 5.10 10.27 35.74
N GLY A 35 3.80 10.48 35.54
CA GLY A 35 3.27 11.01 34.29
C GLY A 35 2.55 10.02 33.39
N VAL A 36 1.49 9.38 33.88
CA VAL A 36 0.36 8.99 33.02
C VAL A 36 -0.29 10.29 32.54
N SER A 37 0.19 10.84 31.43
CA SER A 37 -0.55 11.83 30.66
C SER A 37 -0.05 11.80 29.24
N GLY A 38 -0.92 11.42 28.30
CA GLY A 38 -0.64 11.53 26.87
C GLY A 38 -0.67 10.23 26.06
N MET A 39 -1.33 9.16 26.51
CA MET A 39 -1.97 8.28 25.52
C MET A 39 -3.24 8.98 25.04
N ALA A 40 -3.04 10.01 24.20
CA ALA A 40 -4.13 10.56 23.40
C ALA A 40 -4.74 9.37 22.67
N ALA A 41 -6.00 9.11 22.98
CA ALA A 41 -6.82 8.15 22.31
C ALA A 41 -6.74 8.42 20.81
N TRP A 42 -5.84 7.73 20.13
CA TRP A 42 -6.04 7.23 18.78
C TRP A 42 -7.28 6.32 18.81
N LYS A 43 -8.43 6.94 19.07
CA LYS A 43 -9.68 6.49 18.50
C LYS A 43 -9.34 6.43 17.03
N LEU A 44 -9.12 5.21 16.56
CA LEU A 44 -9.48 4.83 15.21
C LEU A 44 -10.88 5.40 15.05
N LYS A 45 -10.95 6.63 14.51
CA LYS A 45 -12.15 7.12 13.88
C LYS A 45 -12.33 6.08 12.81
N VAL A 46 -13.15 5.07 13.12
CA VAL A 46 -13.88 4.30 12.12
C VAL A 46 -14.18 5.32 11.07
N SER A 47 -13.53 5.14 9.92
CA SER A 47 -13.66 6.02 8.77
C SER A 47 -15.15 6.32 8.68
N GLU A 48 -15.53 7.56 8.99
CA GLU A 48 -16.85 8.05 8.65
C GLU A 48 -17.01 7.61 7.20
N SER A 49 -17.99 6.75 6.94
CA SER A 49 -18.12 6.05 5.67
C SER A 49 -18.05 7.11 4.61
N VAL A 50 -16.90 7.17 3.94
CA VAL A 50 -16.60 8.24 3.00
C VAL A 50 -17.75 8.18 2.01
N LYS A 51 -18.59 9.22 2.01
CA LYS A 51 -19.72 9.29 1.09
C LYS A 51 -19.11 9.36 -0.32
N ARG A 52 -19.21 8.26 -1.05
CA ARG A 52 -18.66 8.08 -2.40
C ARG A 52 -19.71 8.50 -3.41
N ASP A 53 -20.26 9.69 -3.14
CA ASP A 53 -21.36 10.29 -3.86
C ASP A 53 -20.83 11.48 -4.67
N GLY A 54 -21.41 11.72 -5.83
CA GLY A 54 -21.05 12.81 -6.72
C GLY A 54 -20.25 12.40 -7.96
N PRO A 55 -19.96 13.37 -8.85
CA PRO A 55 -19.46 13.12 -10.21
C PRO A 55 -18.09 12.44 -10.25
N LYS A 56 -17.25 12.62 -9.21
CA LYS A 56 -15.93 11.96 -9.15
C LYS A 56 -16.03 10.43 -9.00
N TRP A 57 -17.16 9.93 -8.50
CA TRP A 57 -17.45 8.51 -8.28
C TRP A 57 -18.49 7.97 -9.29
N ASP A 58 -18.77 8.70 -10.37
CA ASP A 58 -19.61 8.22 -11.45
C ASP A 58 -18.83 7.25 -12.36
N PRO A 59 -19.21 5.96 -12.49
CA PRO A 59 -18.53 5.03 -13.37
C PRO A 59 -18.51 5.48 -14.84
N SER A 60 -19.48 6.29 -15.27
CA SER A 60 -19.54 6.80 -16.65
C SER A 60 -18.33 7.66 -17.04
N ARG A 61 -17.61 8.22 -16.05
CA ARG A 61 -16.40 9.01 -16.29
C ARG A 61 -15.20 8.18 -16.74
N LEU A 62 -15.23 6.86 -16.46
CA LEU A 62 -14.20 5.95 -16.92
C LEU A 62 -14.54 5.55 -18.36
N THR A 63 -13.77 6.05 -19.32
CA THR A 63 -13.93 5.78 -20.75
C THR A 63 -12.72 5.03 -21.27
N GLU A 64 -12.76 4.60 -22.53
CA GLU A 64 -11.62 3.99 -23.23
C GLU A 64 -10.42 4.93 -23.36
N THR A 65 -10.63 6.24 -23.21
CA THR A 65 -9.56 7.25 -23.25
C THR A 65 -9.04 7.64 -21.87
N THR A 66 -9.68 7.14 -20.80
CA THR A 66 -9.29 7.49 -19.44
C THR A 66 -7.95 6.88 -19.09
N THR A 67 -7.04 7.72 -18.64
CA THR A 67 -5.69 7.33 -18.24
C THR A 67 -5.61 7.04 -16.75
N PHE A 68 -4.77 6.05 -16.43
CA PHE A 68 -4.53 5.60 -15.08
C PHE A 68 -3.05 5.65 -14.74
N VAL A 69 -2.76 5.75 -13.45
CA VAL A 69 -1.40 5.72 -12.90
C VAL A 69 -1.29 4.66 -11.82
N LEU A 70 -0.09 4.08 -11.69
CA LEU A 70 0.21 3.20 -10.57
C LEU A 70 0.28 4.02 -9.27
N GLY A 71 -0.34 3.53 -8.21
CA GLY A 71 -0.33 4.22 -6.92
C GLY A 71 1.07 4.42 -6.33
N SER A 72 2.03 3.54 -6.63
CA SER A 72 3.43 3.74 -6.27
C SER A 72 4.06 4.94 -7.00
N ARG A 73 3.72 5.14 -8.27
CA ARG A 73 4.14 6.30 -9.07
C ARG A 73 3.48 7.57 -8.60
N ALA A 74 2.17 7.54 -8.30
CA ALA A 74 1.45 8.68 -7.72
C ALA A 74 2.03 9.11 -6.36
N ASN A 75 2.35 8.17 -5.47
CA ASN A 75 3.02 8.49 -4.21
C ASN A 75 4.38 9.18 -4.46
N LYS A 76 5.17 8.69 -5.41
CA LYS A 76 6.46 9.29 -5.74
C LYS A 76 6.28 10.68 -6.36
N ALA A 77 5.33 10.84 -7.27
CA ALA A 77 5.06 12.10 -7.96
C ALA A 77 4.60 13.20 -7.00
N LEU A 78 3.84 12.86 -5.95
CA LEU A 78 3.35 13.83 -4.96
C LEU A 78 4.30 14.01 -3.76
N GLY A 79 5.58 13.61 -3.86
CA GLY A 79 6.55 13.74 -2.76
C GLY A 79 6.28 12.82 -1.55
N MET A 80 5.39 11.83 -1.68
CA MET A 80 4.98 10.90 -0.61
C MET A 80 5.66 9.53 -0.67
N GLY A 81 6.71 9.36 -1.49
CA GLY A 81 7.34 8.06 -1.77
C GLY A 81 8.06 7.40 -0.58
N GLY A 82 8.37 8.15 0.49
CA GLY A 82 9.12 7.64 1.65
C GLY A 82 8.31 6.79 2.63
N THR A 83 6.97 6.85 2.60
CA THR A 83 6.11 6.12 3.55
C THR A 83 4.96 5.44 2.82
N ARG A 84 4.87 4.11 2.95
CA ARG A 84 3.87 3.31 2.25
C ARG A 84 2.46 3.72 2.66
N GLY A 85 1.62 4.02 1.66
CA GLY A 85 0.19 4.24 1.85
C GLY A 85 -0.19 5.65 2.33
N ARG A 86 0.77 6.57 2.45
CA ARG A 86 0.52 7.94 2.90
C ARG A 86 -0.49 8.68 2.01
N LEU A 87 -0.43 8.48 0.69
CA LEU A 87 -1.41 9.02 -0.24
C LEU A 87 -2.86 8.63 0.11
N TYR A 88 -3.09 7.36 0.46
CA TYR A 88 -4.44 6.84 0.71
C TYR A 88 -4.99 7.27 2.08
N ILE A 89 -4.12 7.57 3.02
CA ILE A 89 -4.50 8.07 4.35
C ILE A 89 -4.83 9.56 4.26
N LYS A 90 -4.01 10.34 3.54
CA LYS A 90 -4.24 11.78 3.36
C LYS A 90 -5.47 12.04 2.47
N HIS A 91 -5.73 11.16 1.50
CA HIS A 91 -6.85 11.28 0.57
C HIS A 91 -7.78 10.06 0.63
N PRO A 92 -8.62 9.96 1.68
CA PRO A 92 -9.54 8.83 1.82
C PRO A 92 -10.67 8.84 0.77
N HIS A 93 -10.94 10.01 0.17
CA HIS A 93 -11.92 10.22 -0.90
C HIS A 93 -11.38 9.94 -2.31
N LEU A 94 -10.09 9.61 -2.43
CA LEU A 94 -9.49 9.26 -3.72
C LEU A 94 -9.95 7.87 -4.17
N PHE A 95 -10.48 7.78 -5.38
CA PHE A 95 -10.78 6.49 -5.99
C PHE A 95 -9.50 5.66 -6.12
N LYS A 96 -9.57 4.39 -5.69
CA LYS A 96 -8.47 3.44 -5.81
C LYS A 96 -9.01 2.07 -6.17
N TYR A 97 -8.45 1.49 -7.23
CA TYR A 97 -8.76 0.13 -7.66
C TYR A 97 -7.59 -0.79 -7.34
N ALA A 98 -7.83 -1.90 -6.66
CA ALA A 98 -6.79 -2.90 -6.37
C ALA A 98 -6.66 -3.86 -7.55
N ALA A 99 -5.50 -3.85 -8.20
CA ALA A 99 -5.23 -4.71 -9.36
C ALA A 99 -5.28 -6.20 -8.95
N ASP A 100 -6.08 -6.98 -9.67
CA ASP A 100 -6.19 -8.43 -9.50
C ASP A 100 -5.05 -9.18 -10.23
N PRO A 101 -4.97 -10.53 -10.17
CA PRO A 101 -3.91 -11.27 -10.85
C PRO A 101 -3.85 -11.04 -12.37
N GLN A 102 -4.99 -10.92 -13.05
CA GLN A 102 -5.05 -10.68 -14.49
C GLN A 102 -4.56 -9.27 -14.83
N ASP A 103 -4.96 -8.28 -14.04
CA ASP A 103 -4.50 -6.89 -14.17
C ASP A 103 -2.98 -6.81 -14.02
N LYS A 104 -2.44 -7.46 -12.99
CA LYS A 104 -0.99 -7.47 -12.71
C LYS A 104 -0.19 -8.13 -13.82
N HIS A 105 -0.74 -9.17 -14.45
CA HIS A 105 -0.09 -9.82 -15.60
C HIS A 105 0.05 -8.82 -16.75
N TRP A 106 -1.05 -8.19 -17.16
CA TRP A 106 -1.04 -7.19 -18.24
C TRP A 106 -0.14 -5.99 -17.92
N LEU A 107 -0.20 -5.45 -16.69
CA LEU A 107 0.65 -4.35 -16.25
C LEU A 107 2.15 -4.68 -16.30
N THR A 108 2.50 -5.96 -16.14
CA THR A 108 3.89 -6.40 -16.27
C THR A 108 4.29 -6.56 -17.73
N GLU A 109 3.42 -7.14 -18.55
CA GLU A 109 3.63 -7.30 -19.99
C GLU A 109 3.84 -5.95 -20.69
N GLN A 110 3.03 -4.94 -20.33
CA GLN A 110 3.18 -3.56 -20.82
C GLN A 110 4.31 -2.77 -20.13
N GLN A 111 5.14 -3.44 -19.31
CA GLN A 111 6.27 -2.85 -18.58
C GLN A 111 5.92 -1.66 -17.67
N HIS A 112 4.66 -1.55 -17.27
CA HIS A 112 4.25 -0.56 -16.27
C HIS A 112 4.74 -0.97 -14.88
N MET A 113 4.72 -2.28 -14.58
CA MET A 113 5.30 -2.88 -13.38
C MET A 113 6.60 -3.65 -13.71
N ARG A 114 7.66 -3.44 -12.91
CA ARG A 114 8.95 -4.12 -13.09
C ARG A 114 9.04 -5.51 -12.45
N ALA A 115 8.13 -5.87 -11.54
CA ALA A 115 8.20 -7.12 -10.80
C ALA A 115 6.81 -7.67 -10.50
N ILE A 116 6.62 -8.97 -10.81
CA ILE A 116 5.46 -9.79 -10.43
C ILE A 116 5.67 -10.25 -8.98
N GLY A 117 5.65 -9.31 -8.03
CA GLY A 117 5.79 -9.61 -6.61
C GLY A 117 4.44 -9.50 -5.91
N GLY A 118 4.19 -10.30 -4.86
CA GLY A 118 2.96 -10.31 -4.04
C GLY A 118 2.56 -8.99 -3.33
N LYS A 119 3.14 -7.86 -3.73
CA LYS A 119 2.72 -6.52 -3.30
C LYS A 119 1.42 -6.16 -4.01
N MET A 120 0.48 -5.61 -3.23
CA MET A 120 -0.73 -4.97 -3.78
C MET A 120 -0.35 -3.79 -4.67
N ALA A 121 -0.97 -3.69 -5.85
CA ALA A 121 -0.85 -2.56 -6.76
C ALA A 121 -2.22 -1.88 -6.83
N TYR A 122 -2.22 -0.56 -6.67
CA TYR A 122 -3.42 0.25 -6.85
C TYR A 122 -3.34 1.02 -8.15
N LEU A 123 -4.45 1.12 -8.86
CA LEU A 123 -4.66 1.99 -10.01
C LEU A 123 -5.47 3.20 -9.55
N LEU A 124 -5.02 4.38 -9.96
CA LEU A 124 -5.63 5.67 -9.65
C LEU A 124 -5.89 6.41 -10.96
N ILE A 125 -6.95 7.20 -11.01
CA ILE A 125 -7.29 8.02 -12.17
C ILE A 125 -6.26 9.14 -12.28
N GLU A 126 -5.66 9.34 -13.45
CA GLU A 126 -4.62 10.36 -13.63
C GLU A 126 -5.13 11.77 -13.32
N GLU A 127 -6.30 12.11 -13.86
CA GLU A 127 -6.96 13.40 -13.67
C GLU A 127 -7.07 13.77 -12.19
N ASP A 128 -7.55 12.84 -11.35
CA ASP A 128 -7.69 13.07 -9.90
C ASP A 128 -6.32 13.31 -9.23
N ILE A 129 -5.24 12.70 -9.72
CA ILE A 129 -3.89 12.93 -9.18
C ILE A 129 -3.33 14.29 -9.63
N ARG A 130 -3.64 14.73 -10.86
CA ARG A 130 -3.25 16.05 -11.35
C ARG A 130 -4.01 17.16 -10.60
N ASP A 131 -5.30 16.97 -10.35
CA ASP A 131 -6.10 17.85 -9.49
C ASP A 131 -5.47 17.98 -8.10
N LEU A 132 -5.07 16.85 -7.50
CA LEU A 132 -4.40 16.85 -6.21
C LEU A 132 -3.05 17.58 -6.26
N ALA A 133 -2.26 17.38 -7.32
CA ALA A 133 -0.99 18.08 -7.48
C ALA A 133 -1.16 19.60 -7.60
N ALA A 134 -2.28 20.07 -8.16
CA ALA A 134 -2.61 21.48 -8.30
C ALA A 134 -3.23 22.09 -7.03
N SER A 135 -3.57 21.29 -6.01
CA SER A 135 -4.15 21.80 -4.78
C SER A 135 -3.11 22.50 -3.90
N GLU A 136 -3.55 23.34 -2.96
CA GLU A 136 -2.68 24.10 -2.07
C GLU A 136 -1.76 23.20 -1.21
N ASP A 137 -2.18 21.96 -0.98
CA ASP A 137 -1.40 20.96 -0.26
C ASP A 137 -0.12 20.51 -0.98
N TYR A 138 -0.05 20.69 -2.30
CA TYR A 138 1.01 20.10 -3.15
C TYR A 138 1.63 21.05 -4.15
N ARG A 139 0.88 22.06 -4.65
CA ARG A 139 1.32 22.93 -5.76
C ARG A 139 2.63 23.65 -5.48
N ASP A 140 2.91 23.96 -4.22
CA ASP A 140 4.10 24.69 -3.77
C ASP A 140 5.21 23.73 -3.24
N SER A 141 5.03 22.42 -3.40
CA SER A 141 5.98 21.41 -2.94
C SER A 141 7.13 21.22 -3.91
N VAL A 142 8.36 21.38 -3.42
CA VAL A 142 9.60 21.11 -4.18
C VAL A 142 9.80 19.63 -4.54
N ASP A 143 9.08 18.74 -3.85
CA ASP A 143 9.15 17.28 -4.07
C ASP A 143 8.13 16.80 -5.12
N LEU A 144 7.32 17.70 -5.67
CA LEU A 144 6.36 17.39 -6.72
C LEU A 144 7.09 17.05 -8.04
N ARG A 145 6.80 15.89 -8.61
CA ARG A 145 7.44 15.34 -9.82
C ARG A 145 6.40 14.65 -10.71
N LEU A 146 5.66 15.42 -11.48
CA LEU A 146 4.58 14.89 -12.33
C LEU A 146 5.09 13.94 -13.43
N GLU A 147 6.36 14.04 -13.80
CA GLU A 147 7.03 13.18 -14.77
C GLU A 147 7.10 11.72 -14.31
N GLU A 148 7.00 11.49 -12.99
CA GLU A 148 7.01 10.15 -12.41
C GLU A 148 5.67 9.42 -12.59
N LEU A 149 4.57 10.12 -12.89
CA LEU A 149 3.23 9.53 -13.00
C LEU A 149 3.16 8.45 -14.07
N LYS A 150 3.77 8.70 -15.24
CA LYS A 150 3.83 7.79 -16.39
C LYS A 150 2.46 7.11 -16.63
N PRO A 151 1.44 7.90 -17.02
CA PRO A 151 0.08 7.43 -17.22
C PRO A 151 0.01 6.40 -18.35
N PHE A 152 -1.02 5.57 -18.32
CA PHE A 152 -1.31 4.61 -19.37
C PHE A 152 -2.82 4.44 -19.56
N ILE A 153 -3.22 4.00 -20.75
CA ILE A 153 -4.60 3.65 -21.06
C ILE A 153 -4.74 2.13 -20.87
N PRO A 154 -5.58 1.66 -19.93
CA PRO A 154 -5.85 0.25 -19.74
C PRO A 154 -6.74 -0.31 -20.86
N PRO A 155 -6.72 -1.64 -21.08
CA PRO A 155 -7.60 -2.28 -22.04
C PRO A 155 -9.06 -2.24 -21.55
N ALA A 156 -10.02 -2.30 -22.48
CA ALA A 156 -11.45 -2.19 -22.20
C ALA A 156 -11.93 -3.10 -21.05
N TRP A 157 -11.52 -4.38 -21.06
CA TRP A 157 -11.88 -5.35 -20.01
C TRP A 157 -11.42 -4.94 -18.60
N MET A 158 -10.32 -4.19 -18.48
CA MET A 158 -9.83 -3.69 -17.19
C MET A 158 -10.64 -2.44 -16.78
N THR A 159 -10.94 -1.57 -17.74
CA THR A 159 -11.82 -0.40 -17.53
C THR A 159 -13.20 -0.80 -17.04
N GLU A 160 -13.82 -1.81 -17.65
CA GLU A 160 -15.12 -2.37 -17.23
C GLU A 160 -15.10 -2.87 -15.78
N LYS A 161 -14.02 -3.57 -15.37
CA LYS A 161 -13.85 -4.00 -13.98
C LYS A 161 -13.76 -2.81 -13.02
N MET A 162 -13.06 -1.75 -13.41
CA MET A 162 -12.94 -0.53 -12.61
C MET A 162 -14.27 0.23 -12.50
N GLN A 163 -15.03 0.31 -13.59
CA GLN A 163 -16.39 0.88 -13.59
C GLN A 163 -17.30 0.12 -12.62
N LYS A 164 -17.36 -1.22 -12.74
CA LYS A 164 -18.15 -2.06 -11.85
C LYS A 164 -17.72 -1.94 -10.39
N HIS A 165 -16.42 -1.83 -10.14
CA HIS A 165 -15.90 -1.59 -8.80
C HIS A 165 -16.38 -0.25 -8.25
N MET A 166 -16.25 0.82 -9.03
CA MET A 166 -16.72 2.16 -8.66
C MET A 166 -18.22 2.17 -8.37
N GLU A 167 -19.04 1.52 -9.20
CA GLU A 167 -20.48 1.38 -8.98
C GLU A 167 -20.78 0.65 -7.66
N THR A 168 -20.08 -0.46 -7.38
CA THR A 168 -20.23 -1.22 -6.14
C THR A 168 -19.91 -0.35 -4.92
N LEU A 169 -18.84 0.45 -5.00
CA LEU A 169 -18.43 1.33 -3.92
C LEU A 169 -19.39 2.49 -3.68
N ARG A 170 -20.16 2.90 -4.70
CA ARG A 170 -21.21 3.91 -4.62
C ARG A 170 -22.50 3.32 -4.03
N ARG A 171 -22.95 2.16 -4.53
CA ARG A 171 -24.16 1.47 -4.02
C ARG A 171 -24.02 0.96 -2.58
N GLY A 172 -22.81 0.68 -2.13
CA GLY A 172 -22.54 0.28 -0.74
C GLY A 172 -22.87 1.33 0.33
N GLY A 173 -23.29 2.55 -0.06
CA GLY A 173 -23.77 3.60 0.82
C GLY A 173 -25.30 3.70 0.93
N ASP A 174 -26.07 3.01 0.08
CA ASP A 174 -27.52 3.10 -0.01
C ASP A 174 -28.18 1.73 0.17
N VAL A 175 -28.30 1.28 1.42
CA VAL A 175 -29.39 0.39 1.80
C VAL A 175 -30.39 1.26 2.58
N PRO A 176 -31.52 1.67 1.98
CA PRO A 176 -32.58 2.29 2.75
C PRO A 176 -33.03 1.29 3.83
N PRO A 177 -33.27 1.74 5.08
CA PRO A 177 -33.82 0.86 6.11
C PRO A 177 -35.11 0.23 5.57
N PRO A 178 -35.36 -1.07 5.85
CA PRO A 178 -36.60 -1.70 5.44
C PRO A 178 -37.77 -0.88 6.02
N GLU A 179 -38.68 -0.44 5.16
CA GLU A 179 -39.94 0.17 5.58
C GLU A 179 -40.63 -0.83 6.51
N GLU A 180 -40.82 -0.44 7.78
CA GLU A 180 -41.60 -1.23 8.72
C GLU A 180 -43.03 -1.31 8.19
N PRO A 181 -43.61 -2.52 8.06
CA PRO A 181 -44.99 -2.66 7.62
C PRO A 181 -45.95 -2.07 8.66
N PRO A 182 -47.12 -1.58 8.21
CA PRO A 182 -48.07 -0.81 9.02
C PRO A 182 -48.71 -1.59 10.17
#